data_AF-A0A1V0I373-F1
#
_entry.id   AF-A0A1V0I373-F1
#
_cell.length_a   1.000
_cell.length_b   1.000
_cell.length_c   1.000
_cell.angle_alpha   90.00
_cell.angle_beta   90.00
_cell.angle_gamma   90.00
#
_symmetry.space_group_name_H-M   'P 1'
#
loop_
_entity.id
_entity.type
_entity.pdbx_description
1 polymer ?
#
loop_
_entity_poly.entity_id
_entity_poly.type
_entity_poly.pdbx_seq_one_letter_code
_entity_poly.pdbx_strand_id
1 'polypeptide(L)'
;MSAVLPVAVKTIRDLSPSMMRLVFEAEDFGRLQATPCPDGWGRLCFPDAASVLPRRPHLTGRLEGACILRRIAPPGAVTIDILRPDRGLTAVWAARARPGDRLLMSQPEGRFPLPAGSGRLLAFADITGLPTRPHLSAGIALPR
;
A
#
# COMPACT_ATOMS: atom_id res chain seq x y z
N MET A 1 11.04 12.75 9.16
CA MET A 1 10.91 12.30 7.75
C MET A 1 10.71 10.80 7.76
N SER A 2 9.58 10.29 7.26
CA SER A 2 9.28 8.85 7.23
C SER A 2 10.31 8.13 6.34
N ALA A 3 10.85 7.00 6.81
CA ALA A 3 11.76 6.19 6.03
C ALA A 3 11.07 5.64 4.76
N VAL A 4 11.81 5.54 3.65
CA VAL A 4 11.33 4.94 2.38
C VAL A 4 12.13 3.69 2.03
N LEU A 5 11.48 2.62 1.56
CA LEU A 5 12.13 1.36 1.20
C LEU A 5 11.89 1.01 -0.27
N PRO A 6 12.87 0.38 -0.95
CA PRO A 6 12.64 -0.19 -2.28
C PRO A 6 11.66 -1.35 -2.20
N VAL A 7 10.74 -1.37 -3.15
CA VAL A 7 9.82 -2.49 -3.36
C VAL A 7 9.75 -2.82 -4.85
N ALA A 8 9.61 -4.10 -5.18
CA ALA A 8 9.51 -4.60 -6.55
C ALA A 8 8.15 -5.25 -6.80
N VAL A 9 7.54 -5.02 -7.97
CA VAL A 9 6.29 -5.68 -8.35
C VAL A 9 6.54 -7.18 -8.50
N LYS A 10 5.78 -7.99 -7.77
CA LYS A 10 5.82 -9.45 -7.86
C LYS A 10 4.71 -9.99 -8.74
N THR A 11 3.47 -9.53 -8.50
CA THR A 11 2.31 -9.96 -9.28
C THR A 11 1.33 -8.82 -9.47
N ILE A 12 0.64 -8.85 -10.60
CA ILE A 12 -0.42 -7.92 -10.96
C ILE A 12 -1.67 -8.75 -11.25
N ARG A 13 -2.82 -8.35 -10.70
CA ARG A 13 -4.10 -9.04 -10.93
C ARG A 13 -5.26 -8.07 -11.04
N ASP A 14 -6.08 -8.24 -12.05
CA ASP A 14 -7.31 -7.48 -12.19
C ASP A 14 -8.35 -8.02 -11.18
N LEU A 15 -8.96 -7.13 -10.40
CA LEU A 15 -10.03 -7.48 -9.47
C LEU A 15 -11.40 -7.18 -10.05
N SER A 16 -11.49 -6.10 -10.82
CA SER A 16 -12.66 -5.64 -11.56
C SER A 16 -12.21 -4.70 -12.68
N PRO A 17 -13.11 -4.23 -13.57
CA PRO A 17 -12.78 -3.20 -14.55
C PRO A 17 -12.17 -1.93 -13.92
N SER A 18 -12.54 -1.60 -12.69
CA SER A 18 -12.12 -0.36 -12.02
C SER A 18 -11.03 -0.55 -10.96
N MET A 19 -10.56 -1.78 -10.71
CA MET A 19 -9.60 -2.06 -9.65
C MET A 19 -8.62 -3.18 -10.01
N MET A 20 -7.35 -2.97 -9.69
CA MET A 20 -6.29 -3.96 -9.81
C MET A 20 -5.55 -4.14 -8.49
N ARG A 21 -5.00 -5.33 -8.28
CA ARG A 21 -4.14 -5.67 -7.14
C ARG A 21 -2.71 -5.78 -7.61
N LEU A 22 -1.83 -5.08 -6.90
CA LEU A 22 -0.39 -5.27 -7.02
C LEU A 22 0.11 -5.90 -5.72
N VAL A 23 0.92 -6.95 -5.87
CA VAL A 23 1.71 -7.49 -4.77
C VAL A 23 3.15 -7.07 -5.03
N PHE A 24 3.74 -6.40 -4.06
CA PHE A 24 5.13 -6.02 -4.06
C PHE A 24 5.94 -6.90 -3.12
N GLU A 25 7.21 -7.07 -3.42
CA GLU A 25 8.21 -7.65 -2.55
C GLU A 25 9.11 -6.52 -2.03
N ALA A 26 9.17 -6.37 -0.71
CA ALA A 26 10.08 -5.44 -0.06
C ALA A 26 11.49 -6.01 -0.02
N GLU A 27 12.47 -5.25 -0.51
CA GLU A 27 13.88 -5.69 -0.57
C GLU A 27 14.48 -5.89 0.84
N ASP A 28 14.00 -5.11 1.82
CA ASP A 28 14.40 -5.21 3.22
C ASP A 28 13.14 -5.23 4.12
N PHE A 29 12.46 -6.39 4.14
CA PHE A 29 11.22 -6.57 4.90
C PHE A 29 11.40 -6.33 6.41
N GLY A 30 12.59 -6.60 6.97
CA GLY A 30 12.88 -6.36 8.38
C GLY A 30 12.72 -4.89 8.80
N ARG A 31 12.80 -3.97 7.83
CA ARG A 31 12.60 -2.53 8.05
C ARG A 31 11.17 -2.04 7.78
N LEU A 32 10.28 -2.90 7.28
CA LEU A 32 8.89 -2.54 7.02
C LEU A 32 8.04 -2.80 8.27
N GLN A 33 7.61 -1.74 8.93
CA GLN A 33 6.75 -1.85 10.11
C GLN A 33 5.28 -1.72 9.70
N ALA A 34 4.49 -2.75 9.96
CA ALA A 34 3.05 -2.65 9.80
C ALA A 34 2.47 -1.65 10.82
N THR A 35 1.45 -0.89 10.40
CA THR A 35 0.69 -0.04 11.31
C THR A 35 -0.39 -0.86 12.04
N PRO A 36 -0.62 -0.63 13.34
CA PRO A 36 -1.74 -1.26 14.05
C PRO A 36 -3.10 -0.64 13.67
N CYS A 37 -3.10 0.48 12.96
CA CYS A 37 -4.34 1.15 12.58
C CYS A 37 -5.03 0.42 11.42
N PRO A 38 -6.33 0.15 11.51
CA PRO A 38 -7.11 -0.43 10.42
C PRO A 38 -7.08 0.41 9.14
N ASP A 39 -6.94 1.74 9.22
CA ASP A 39 -6.91 2.66 8.08
C ASP A 39 -5.52 2.82 7.45
N GLY A 40 -4.68 1.79 7.53
CA GLY A 40 -3.29 1.83 7.09
C GLY A 40 -3.12 2.25 5.63
N TRP A 41 -2.23 3.23 5.39
CA TRP A 41 -1.91 3.75 4.07
C TRP A 41 -0.42 3.99 3.92
N GLY A 42 0.07 4.08 2.69
CA GLY A 42 1.46 4.35 2.37
C GLY A 42 1.58 5.28 1.17
N ARG A 43 2.77 5.87 0.98
CA ARG A 43 3.10 6.70 -0.19
C ARG A 43 4.01 5.93 -1.13
N LEU A 44 3.73 6.02 -2.43
CA LEU A 44 4.59 5.48 -3.48
C LEU A 44 5.39 6.62 -4.12
N CYS A 45 6.68 6.38 -4.36
CA CYS A 45 7.53 7.24 -5.18
C CYS A 45 7.89 6.47 -6.45
N PHE A 46 7.35 6.91 -7.57
CA PHE A 46 7.63 6.32 -8.87
C PHE A 46 8.99 6.80 -9.39
N PRO A 47 9.74 5.95 -10.11
CA PRO A 47 10.95 6.39 -10.79
C PRO A 47 10.62 7.45 -11.87
N ASP A 48 11.60 8.27 -12.23
CA ASP A 48 11.47 9.18 -13.37
C ASP A 48 11.46 8.39 -14.71
N ALA A 49 11.27 9.11 -15.82
CA ALA A 49 11.21 8.51 -17.16
C ALA A 49 12.49 7.74 -17.56
N ALA A 50 13.62 7.94 -16.87
CA ALA A 50 14.86 7.20 -17.09
C ALA A 50 14.88 5.82 -16.37
N SER A 51 13.79 5.42 -15.70
CA SER A 51 13.66 4.15 -14.96
C SER A 51 14.69 3.96 -13.83
N VAL A 52 15.32 5.04 -13.38
CA VAL A 52 16.28 5.01 -12.28
C VAL A 52 15.50 5.09 -10.97
N LEU A 53 15.67 4.10 -10.09
CA LEU A 53 15.14 4.17 -8.73
C LEU A 53 15.65 5.46 -8.05
N PRO A 54 14.79 6.27 -7.42
CA PRO A 54 15.24 7.48 -6.75
C PRO A 54 16.29 7.12 -5.68
N ARG A 55 17.51 7.65 -5.80
CA ARG A 55 18.52 7.52 -4.74
C ARG A 55 18.07 8.45 -3.59
N ARG A 56 17.84 7.91 -2.38
CA ARG A 56 17.54 8.67 -1.12
C ARG A 56 18.50 9.87 -0.92
N PRO A 57 18.24 10.88 -0.06
CA PRO A 57 17.03 11.28 0.69
C PRO A 57 16.50 12.65 0.23
N HIS A 58 16.89 13.11 -0.95
CA HIS A 58 16.20 14.23 -1.59
C HIS A 58 15.13 13.61 -2.48
N LEU A 59 13.92 13.50 -1.92
CA LEU A 59 12.71 13.30 -2.71
C LEU A 59 12.51 14.56 -3.58
N THR A 60 13.36 14.77 -4.58
CA THR A 60 13.13 15.73 -5.66
C THR A 60 12.01 15.25 -6.59
N GLY A 61 11.74 13.93 -6.57
CA GLY A 61 10.48 13.35 -7.03
C GLY A 61 9.41 13.56 -5.96
N ARG A 62 8.44 14.43 -6.26
CA ARG A 62 7.25 14.65 -5.45
C ARG A 62 6.64 13.28 -5.07
N LEU A 63 6.31 13.08 -3.79
CA LEU A 63 5.57 11.90 -3.32
C LEU A 63 4.18 11.95 -3.98
N GLU A 64 4.01 11.29 -5.11
CA GLU A 64 2.84 11.51 -5.99
C GLU A 64 1.88 10.32 -6.04
N GLY A 65 1.63 9.70 -4.89
CA GLY A 65 0.54 8.73 -4.76
C GLY A 65 0.37 8.22 -3.34
N ALA A 66 -0.73 8.58 -2.69
CA ALA A 66 -1.21 7.85 -1.52
C ALA A 66 -1.91 6.57 -1.99
N CYS A 67 -1.61 5.45 -1.34
CA CYS A 67 -2.27 4.18 -1.60
C CYS A 67 -2.71 3.56 -0.27
N ILE A 68 -3.86 2.92 -0.29
CA ILE A 68 -4.36 2.21 0.87
C ILE A 68 -3.71 0.83 0.90
N LEU A 69 -3.15 0.49 2.05
CA LEU A 69 -2.46 -0.78 2.24
C LEU A 69 -3.48 -1.85 2.57
N ARG A 70 -3.53 -2.90 1.76
CA ARG A 70 -4.41 -4.03 2.02
C ARG A 70 -3.83 -4.99 3.04
N ARG A 71 -2.55 -5.30 2.88
CA ARG A 71 -1.87 -6.32 3.69
C ARG A 71 -0.37 -6.16 3.59
N ILE A 72 0.30 -6.32 4.72
CA ILE A 72 1.73 -6.60 4.80
C ILE A 72 1.87 -7.99 5.41
N ALA A 73 2.58 -8.89 4.74
CA ALA A 73 2.74 -10.27 5.16
C ALA A 73 4.20 -10.75 5.02
N PRO A 74 4.71 -11.52 6.00
CA PRO A 74 6.00 -12.18 5.85
C PRO A 74 6.02 -13.10 4.60
N PRO A 75 7.17 -13.21 3.91
CA PRO A 75 8.48 -12.63 4.26
C PRO A 75 8.77 -11.23 3.66
N GLY A 76 7.77 -10.49 3.18
CA GLY A 76 8.05 -9.30 2.35
C GLY A 76 6.90 -8.76 1.51
N ALA A 77 5.75 -9.43 1.53
CA ALA A 77 4.68 -9.17 0.59
C ALA A 77 3.83 -7.98 1.03
N VAL A 78 3.83 -6.91 0.23
CA VAL A 78 2.96 -5.76 0.39
C VAL A 78 1.88 -5.80 -0.67
N THR A 79 0.63 -5.92 -0.25
CA THR A 79 -0.53 -5.93 -1.15
C THR A 79 -1.20 -4.57 -1.15
N ILE A 80 -1.38 -3.99 -2.33
CA ILE A 80 -2.07 -2.73 -2.56
C ILE A 80 -3.12 -2.96 -3.63
N ASP A 81 -4.35 -2.49 -3.39
CA ASP A 81 -5.37 -2.42 -4.44
C ASP A 81 -5.42 -0.99 -4.97
N ILE A 82 -5.30 -0.84 -6.28
CA ILE A 82 -5.24 0.43 -7.01
C ILE A 82 -6.50 0.57 -7.83
N LEU A 83 -7.17 1.71 -7.70
CA LEU A 83 -8.27 2.06 -8.59
C LEU A 83 -7.73 2.50 -9.95
N ARG A 84 -8.46 2.23 -11.02
CA ARG A 84 -8.09 2.60 -12.39
C ARG A 84 -8.67 3.92 -12.94
N PRO A 85 -9.13 4.94 -12.18
CA PRO A 85 -9.57 6.16 -12.84
C PRO A 85 -8.40 6.77 -13.62
N ASP A 86 -8.71 7.20 -14.85
CA ASP A 86 -7.81 7.46 -15.99
C ASP A 86 -6.80 8.62 -15.81
N ARG A 87 -6.64 9.17 -14.59
CA ARG A 87 -5.90 10.44 -14.38
C ARG A 87 -4.97 10.51 -13.18
N GLY A 88 -4.88 9.46 -12.35
CA GLY A 88 -3.95 9.44 -11.21
C GLY A 88 -2.59 8.86 -11.61
N LEU A 89 -1.47 9.47 -11.19
CA LEU A 89 -0.12 8.96 -11.47
C LEU A 89 0.03 7.49 -11.07
N THR A 90 -0.46 7.12 -9.87
CA THR A 90 -0.48 5.73 -9.40
C THR A 90 -1.23 4.80 -10.34
N ALA A 91 -2.39 5.22 -10.86
CA ALA A 91 -3.21 4.41 -11.76
C ALA A 91 -2.55 4.27 -13.14
N VAL A 92 -2.01 5.37 -13.68
CA VAL A 92 -1.29 5.41 -14.97
C VAL A 92 -0.03 4.54 -14.92
N TRP A 93 0.73 4.61 -13.83
CA TRP A 93 1.90 3.76 -13.63
C TRP A 93 1.49 2.30 -13.49
N ALA A 94 0.50 2.00 -12.63
CA ALA A 94 0.05 0.64 -12.38
C ALA A 94 -0.50 -0.04 -13.64
N ALA A 95 -1.16 0.71 -14.53
CA ALA A 95 -1.65 0.22 -15.82
C ALA A 95 -0.53 -0.25 -16.76
N ARG A 96 0.71 0.22 -16.57
CA ARG A 96 1.87 -0.14 -17.38
C ARG A 96 2.87 -1.04 -16.64
N ALA A 97 2.64 -1.26 -15.35
CA ALA A 97 3.55 -1.99 -14.49
C ALA A 97 3.71 -3.45 -14.96
N ARG A 98 4.89 -3.99 -14.71
CA ARG A 98 5.27 -5.38 -14.98
C ARG A 98 5.93 -5.98 -13.74
N PRO A 99 5.83 -7.31 -13.54
CA PRO A 99 6.68 -7.99 -12.56
C PRO A 99 8.16 -7.61 -12.76
N GLY A 100 8.83 -7.25 -11.67
CA GLY A 100 10.21 -6.75 -11.65
C GLY A 100 10.34 -5.23 -11.59
N ASP A 101 9.30 -4.46 -11.96
CA ASP A 101 9.33 -3.00 -11.86
C ASP A 101 9.52 -2.55 -10.42
N ARG A 102 10.36 -1.54 -10.21
CA ARG A 102 10.74 -1.08 -8.87
C ARG A 102 10.28 0.35 -8.61
N LEU A 103 9.89 0.61 -7.37
CA LEU A 103 9.58 1.95 -6.86
C LEU A 103 9.99 2.05 -5.39
N LEU A 104 9.87 3.25 -4.79
CA LEU A 104 10.01 3.40 -3.34
C LEU A 104 8.64 3.47 -2.67
N MET A 105 8.54 2.90 -1.48
CA MET A 105 7.36 3.00 -0.63
C MET A 105 7.74 3.63 0.72
N SER A 106 6.91 4.52 1.25
CA SER A 106 7.07 4.99 2.64
C SER A 106 6.77 3.89 3.65
N GLN A 107 7.17 4.10 4.91
CA GLN A 107 6.55 3.35 5.99
C GLN A 107 5.03 3.51 5.97
N PRO A 108 4.28 2.45 6.32
CA PRO A 108 2.85 2.52 6.60
C PRO A 108 2.54 3.55 7.68
N GLU A 109 1.53 4.37 7.43
CA GLU A 109 0.96 5.34 8.37
C GLU A 109 -0.52 4.98 8.61
N GLY A 110 -1.10 5.44 9.71
CA GLY A 110 -2.52 5.28 10.00
C GLY A 110 -2.99 6.36 10.96
N ARG A 111 -4.26 6.75 10.89
CA ARG A 111 -4.81 7.86 11.68
C ARG A 111 -5.89 7.42 12.65
N PHE A 112 -6.45 6.23 12.45
CA PHE A 112 -7.50 5.70 13.29
C PHE A 112 -6.95 4.54 14.13
N PRO A 113 -6.33 4.80 15.30
CA PRO A 113 -6.00 3.72 16.22
C PRO A 113 -7.30 3.13 16.78
N LEU A 114 -7.48 1.81 16.69
CA LEU A 114 -8.63 1.16 17.29
C LEU A 114 -8.47 1.15 18.82
N PRO A 115 -9.38 1.76 19.60
CA PRO A 115 -9.28 1.75 21.06
C PRO A 115 -9.25 0.33 21.62
N ALA A 116 -8.42 0.10 22.65
CA ALA A 116 -8.36 -1.18 23.34
C ALA A 116 -9.74 -1.56 23.90
N GLY A 117 -10.12 -2.83 23.76
CA GLY A 117 -11.42 -3.34 24.21
C GLY A 117 -12.59 -3.06 23.27
N SER A 118 -12.36 -2.48 22.09
CA SER A 118 -13.38 -2.38 21.05
C SER A 118 -13.87 -3.78 20.68
N GLY A 119 -15.16 -4.07 20.86
CA GLY A 119 -15.74 -5.37 20.50
C GLY A 119 -16.27 -5.44 19.07
N ARG A 120 -16.50 -4.28 18.44
CA ARG A 120 -17.03 -4.17 17.07
C ARG A 120 -16.49 -2.90 16.40
N LEU A 121 -16.24 -2.97 15.10
CA LEU A 121 -15.95 -1.83 14.24
C LEU A 121 -16.95 -1.86 13.08
N LEU A 122 -17.70 -0.78 12.91
CA LEU A 122 -18.51 -0.56 11.71
C LEU A 122 -17.79 0.45 10.83
N ALA A 123 -17.45 0.03 9.61
CA ALA A 123 -16.75 0.87 8.64
C ALA A 123 -17.66 1.14 7.44
N PHE A 124 -17.76 2.40 7.05
CA PHE A 124 -18.39 2.83 5.81
C PHE A 124 -17.29 3.33 4.87
N ALA A 125 -17.29 2.83 3.66
CA ALA A 125 -16.29 3.17 2.65
C ALA A 125 -16.92 3.13 1.27
N ASP A 126 -16.48 4.04 0.40
CA ASP A 126 -16.66 3.88 -1.03
C ASP A 126 -15.60 2.90 -1.59
N ILE A 127 -15.51 2.83 -2.92
CA ILE A 127 -14.55 1.94 -3.61
C ILE A 127 -13.09 2.25 -3.25
N THR A 128 -12.77 3.49 -2.84
CA THR A 128 -11.42 3.87 -2.41
C THR A 128 -11.07 3.24 -1.06
N GLY A 129 -12.04 3.09 -0.15
CA GLY A 129 -11.81 2.53 1.19
C GLY A 129 -11.94 1.01 1.28
N LEU A 130 -12.42 0.30 0.25
CA LEU A 130 -12.49 -1.17 0.20
C LEU A 130 -11.16 -1.93 0.38
N PRO A 131 -9.99 -1.42 -0.06
CA PRO A 131 -8.70 -2.09 0.14
C PRO A 131 -8.32 -2.16 1.62
N THR A 132 -8.83 -1.24 2.43
CA THR A 132 -8.60 -1.17 3.86
C THR A 132 -9.04 -2.48 4.50
N ARG A 133 -8.10 -3.21 5.09
CA ARG A 133 -8.45 -4.29 6.00
C ARG A 133 -8.43 -3.71 7.40
N PRO A 134 -9.55 -3.79 8.14
CA PRO A 134 -9.47 -3.67 9.58
C PRO A 134 -8.49 -4.73 10.10
N HIS A 135 -7.32 -4.29 10.55
CA HIS A 135 -6.45 -5.14 11.34
C HIS A 135 -7.15 -5.33 12.69
N LEU A 136 -7.96 -6.38 12.77
CA LEU A 136 -8.48 -6.88 14.03
C LEU A 136 -7.28 -7.48 14.76
N SER A 137 -6.73 -6.76 15.74
CA SER A 137 -5.91 -7.39 16.75
C SER A 137 -6.70 -8.55 17.35
N ALA A 138 -6.01 -9.63 17.74
CA ALA A 138 -6.53 -10.97 17.97
C ALA A 138 -7.59 -11.16 19.10
N GLY A 139 -8.41 -10.16 19.42
CA GLY A 139 -9.45 -10.18 20.44
C GLY A 139 -10.89 -10.07 19.94
N ILE A 140 -11.12 -9.83 18.64
CA ILE A 140 -12.49 -9.81 18.09
C ILE A 140 -12.67 -11.04 17.21
N ALA A 141 -13.24 -12.10 17.79
CA ALA A 141 -13.73 -13.24 17.04
C ALA A 141 -14.87 -12.77 16.12
N LEU A 142 -14.70 -12.95 14.81
CA LEU A 142 -15.85 -12.88 13.90
C LEU A 142 -16.79 -14.04 14.28
N PRO A 143 -18.09 -13.78 14.54
CA PRO A 143 -19.05 -14.87 14.68
C PRO A 143 -19.02 -15.69 13.38
N ARG A 144 -18.91 -17.01 13.55
CA ARG A 144 -18.95 -17.99 12.46
C ARG A 144 -20.33 -18.03 11.82
#